data_AF-A0A836X9M1-F1
#
_entry.id   AF-A0A836X9M1-F1
#
_cell.length_a   1.000
_cell.length_b   1.000
_cell.length_c   1.000
_cell.angle_alpha   90.00
_cell.angle_beta   90.00
_cell.angle_gamma   90.00
#
_symmetry.space_group_name_H-M   'P 1'
#
loop_
_entity.id
_entity.type
_entity.pdbx_description
1 polymer ?
#
loop_
_entity_poly.entity_id
_entity_poly.type
_entity_poly.pdbx_seq_one_letter_code
_entity_poly.pdbx_strand_id
1 'polypeptide(L)' 'MIILGISAYYHDSAAALVVDGDIVAAAQEERFTRKKH' A
#
# COMPACT_ATOMS: atom_id res chain seq x y z
N MET A 1 -7.48 13.06 -11.00
CA MET A 1 -6.91 13.30 -9.65
C MET A 1 -6.09 12.07 -9.25
N ILE A 2 -4.87 12.28 -8.74
CA ILE A 2 -3.96 11.20 -8.35
C ILE A 2 -3.75 11.27 -6.84
N ILE A 3 -3.93 10.15 -6.15
CA ILE A 3 -3.82 10.06 -4.68
C ILE A 3 -2.90 8.89 -4.33
N LEU A 4 -1.90 9.15 -3.49
CA LEU A 4 -1.06 8.12 -2.88
C LEU A 4 -1.44 7.94 -1.41
N GLY A 5 -2.03 6.79 -1.09
CA GLY A 5 -2.31 6.38 0.29
C GLY A 5 -1.13 5.64 0.88
N ILE A 6 -0.75 5.98 2.12
CA ILE A 6 0.35 5.35 2.85
C ILE A 6 -0.17 4.92 4.23
N SER A 7 0.14 3.69 4.63
CA SER A 7 -0.07 3.16 5.98
C SER A 7 1.27 2.75 6.56
N ALA A 8 1.63 3.32 7.71
CA ALA A 8 2.89 3.06 8.41
C ALA A 8 2.69 3.16 9.94
N TYR A 9 3.65 2.63 10.71
CA TYR A 9 3.76 2.72 12.18
C TYR A 9 2.79 1.90 13.06
N TYR A 10 1.84 1.14 12.50
CA TYR A 10 0.91 0.30 13.30
C TYR A 10 0.82 -1.17 12.87
N HIS A 11 0.93 -1.43 11.57
CA HIS A 11 0.92 -2.76 10.97
C HIS A 11 2.04 -2.85 9.92
N ASP A 12 2.19 -4.00 9.26
CA ASP A 12 3.00 -4.13 8.05
C ASP A 12 2.73 -2.96 7.10
N SER A 13 3.80 -2.27 6.68
CA SER A 13 3.69 -1.04 5.92
C SER A 13 2.98 -1.32 4.59
N ALA A 14 2.12 -0.39 4.15
CA ALA A 14 1.38 -0.55 2.90
C ALA A 14 1.21 0.77 2.15
N ALA A 15 1.04 0.68 0.84
CA ALA A 15 0.76 1.82 -0.03
C ALA A 15 -0.26 1.45 -1.11
N ALA A 16 -1.11 2.40 -1.50
CA ALA A 16 -2.06 2.26 -2.60
C ALA A 16 -2.08 3.52 -3.47
N LEU A 17 -2.12 3.33 -4.79
CA LEU A 17 -2.23 4.40 -5.77
C LEU A 17 -3.63 4.40 -6.36
N VAL A 18 -4.30 5.55 -6.27
CA VAL A 18 -5.64 5.77 -6.81
C VAL A 18 -5.57 6.84 -7.89
N VAL A 19 -6.15 6.54 -9.05
CA VAL A 19 -6.26 7.46 -10.19
C VAL A 19 -7.73 7.56 -10.56
N ASP A 20 -8.27 8.78 -10.49
CA ASP A 20 -9.66 9.09 -10.86
C ASP A 20 -10.73 8.25 -10.14
N GLY A 21 -10.42 7.82 -8.92
CA GLY A 21 -11.31 7.00 -8.08
C GLY A 21 -11.02 5.51 -8.15
N ASP A 22 -10.21 5.06 -9.11
CA ASP A 22 -9.86 3.64 -9.29
C ASP A 22 -8.51 3.29 -8.67
N ILE A 23 -8.45 2.13 -8.02
CA ILE A 23 -7.20 1.59 -7.47
C ILE A 23 -6.41 0.97 -8.62
N VAL A 24 -5.26 1.57 -8.94
CA VAL A 24 -4.40 1.09 -10.04
C VAL A 24 -3.19 0.30 -9.56
N ALA A 25 -2.77 0.50 -8.31
CA ALA A 25 -1.68 -0.27 -7.72
C ALA A 25 -1.82 -0.35 -6.19
N ALA A 26 -1.36 -1.47 -5.61
CA ALA A 26 -1.27 -1.67 -4.17
C ALA A 26 -0.04 -2.50 -3.81
N ALA A 27 0.60 -2.15 -2.70
CA ALA A 27 1.85 -2.70 -2.21
C ALA A 27 1.76 -2.93 -0.69
N GLN A 28 2.25 -4.07 -0.21
CA GLN A 28 2.26 -4.43 1.21
C GLN A 28 3.60 -5.05 1.58
N GLU A 29 4.21 -4.59 2.67
CA GLU A 29 5.56 -4.95 3.14
C GLU A 29 5.76 -6.46 3.24
N GLU A 30 4.83 -7.17 3.88
CA GLU A 30 4.84 -8.63 3.99
C GLU A 30 4.97 -9.36 2.63
N ARG A 31 4.38 -8.83 1.55
CA ARG A 31 4.51 -9.42 0.20
C ARG A 31 5.91 -9.25 -0.39
N PHE A 32 6.65 -8.22 0.02
CA PHE A 32 8.03 -7.99 -0.41
C PHE A 32 9.03 -8.76 0.44
N THR A 33 8.86 -8.76 1.76
CA THR A 33 9.79 -9.40 2.70
C THR A 33 9.56 -10.90 2.84
N ARG A 34 8.34 -11.38 2.54
CA ARG A 34 7.84 -12.75 2.81
C ARG A 34 7.99 -13.17 4.26
N LYS A 35 8.21 -12.23 5.17
CA LYS A 35 8.24 -12.46 6.61
C LYS A 35 6.82 -12.31 7.12
N LYS A 36 6.26 -13.40 7.63
CA LYS A 36 4.97 -13.32 8.30
C LYS A 36 5.13 -12.76 9.71
N HIS A 37 4.31 -11.77 10.06
CA HIS A 37 4.14 -11.30 11.44
C HIS A 37 3.11 -12.13 12.19
#